data_AF-A0A349E6H3-F1
#
_entry.id   AF-A0A349E6H3-F1
#
_cell.length_a   1.000
_cell.length_b   1.000
_cell.length_c   1.000
_cell.angle_alpha   90.00
_cell.angle_beta   90.00
_cell.angle_gamma   90.00
#
_symmetry.space_group_name_H-M   'P 1'
#
loop_
_entity.id
_entity.type
_entity.pdbx_description
1 polymer ?
#
loop_
_entity_poly.entity_id
_entity_poly.type
_entity_poly.pdbx_seq_one_letter_code
_entity_poly.pdbx_strand_id
1 'polypeptide(L)'
;MRARQLELKQTLLEHPDVPTVIETVVRTALDDTHKNQTAAQKILMDRILPISTFDKGTDLRERINIIISTIPIKDEKVINEL
;
A
#
# COMPACT_ATOMS: atom_id res chain seq x y z
N MET A 1 1.61 8.75 17.59
CA MET A 1 2.58 8.02 16.74
C MET A 1 2.09 7.81 15.30
N ARG A 2 0.88 7.24 15.08
CA ARG A 2 0.37 6.97 13.72
C ARG A 2 0.08 8.22 12.85
N ALA A 3 -0.37 9.33 13.43
CA ALA A 3 -0.66 10.56 12.68
C ALA A 3 0.59 11.14 11.99
N ARG A 4 1.72 11.22 12.70
CA ARG A 4 2.99 11.72 12.15
C ARG A 4 3.57 10.84 11.03
N GLN A 5 3.30 9.54 11.08
CA GLN A 5 3.69 8.62 10.00
C GLN A 5 2.84 8.86 8.74
N LEU A 6 1.56 9.21 8.91
CA LEU A 6 0.67 9.51 7.80
C LEU A 6 1.05 10.84 7.12
N GLU A 7 1.34 11.87 7.91
CA GLU A 7 1.84 13.16 7.41
C GLU A 7 3.18 12.99 6.68
N LEU A 8 4.15 12.29 7.28
CA LEU A 8 5.42 12.01 6.62
C LEU A 8 5.24 11.24 5.32
N LYS A 9 4.33 10.25 5.29
CA LYS A 9 4.00 9.50 4.08
C LYS A 9 3.37 10.41 3.02
N GLN A 10 2.45 11.29 3.38
CA GLN A 10 1.85 12.26 2.46
C GLN A 10 2.91 13.23 1.91
N THR A 11 3.74 13.81 2.77
CA THR A 11 4.83 14.70 2.34
C THR A 11 5.81 14.00 1.40
N LEU A 12 6.13 12.72 1.64
CA LEU A 12 7.01 11.94 0.78
C LEU A 12 6.36 11.54 -0.56
N LEU A 13 5.03 11.40 -0.61
CA LEU A 13 4.29 11.08 -1.83
C LEU A 13 3.96 12.33 -2.67
N GLU A 14 3.76 13.47 -2.01
CA GLU A 14 3.37 14.75 -2.63
C GLU A 14 4.59 15.63 -2.95
N HIS A 15 5.81 15.19 -2.63
CA HIS A 15 7.00 15.98 -2.91
C HIS A 15 7.18 16.16 -4.43
N PRO A 16 7.37 17.40 -4.93
CA PRO A 16 7.50 17.66 -6.36
C PRO A 16 8.72 16.98 -7.00
N ASP A 17 9.72 16.61 -6.19
CA ASP A 17 10.95 15.96 -6.65
C ASP A 17 10.83 14.44 -6.79
N VAL A 18 9.69 13.83 -6.46
CA VAL A 18 9.49 12.38 -6.63
C VAL A 18 9.86 11.90 -8.04
N PRO A 19 9.45 12.56 -9.14
CA PRO A 19 9.84 12.18 -10.50
C PRO A 19 11.37 12.25 -10.70
N THR A 20 11.99 13.33 -10.22
CA THR A 20 13.44 13.57 -10.31
C THR A 20 14.24 12.49 -9.59
N VAL A 21 13.76 12.05 -8.42
CA VAL A 21 14.40 10.98 -7.64
C VAL A 21 14.30 9.65 -8.39
N ILE A 22 13.14 9.34 -8.98
CA ILE A 22 12.96 8.10 -9.77
C ILE A 22 13.90 8.10 -10.98
N GLU A 23 13.96 9.19 -11.74
CA GLU A 23 14.86 9.34 -12.89
C GLU A 23 16.34 9.19 -12.50
N THR A 24 16.71 9.79 -11.37
CA THR A 24 18.09 9.70 -10.84
C THR A 24 18.44 8.26 -10.45
N VAL A 25 17.52 7.53 -9.81
CA VAL A 25 17.73 6.12 -9.44
C VAL A 25 17.88 5.25 -10.69
N VAL A 26 17.05 5.46 -11.71
CA VAL A 26 17.15 4.72 -12.98
C VAL A 26 18.48 5.00 -13.66
N ARG A 27 18.88 6.28 -13.80
CA ARG A 27 20.18 6.64 -14.40
C ARG A 27 21.35 6.04 -13.63
N THR A 28 21.28 6.03 -12.31
CA THR A 28 22.30 5.45 -11.42
C THR A 28 22.38 3.92 -11.57
N ALA A 29 21.26 3.24 -11.85
CA ALA A 29 21.24 1.79 -12.03
C ALA A 29 21.91 1.35 -13.35
N LEU A 30 21.86 2.20 -14.38
CA LEU A 30 22.49 1.96 -15.69
C LEU A 30 23.97 2.37 -15.76
N ASP A 31 24.48 3.10 -14.76
CA ASP A 31 25.87 3.57 -14.74
C ASP A 31 26.78 2.56 -14.00
N ASP A 32 27.60 1.84 -14.78
CA ASP A 32 28.55 0.84 -14.28
C ASP A 32 29.70 1.42 -13.45
N THR A 33 29.90 2.75 -13.47
CA THR A 33 30.96 3.43 -12.71
C THR A 33 30.48 3.96 -11.36
N HIS A 34 29.16 3.96 -11.13
CA HIS A 34 28.60 4.56 -9.93
C HIS A 34 28.69 3.62 -8.72
N LYS A 35 29.30 4.10 -7.63
CA LYS A 35 29.52 3.32 -6.39
C LYS A 35 28.26 2.64 -5.84
N ASN A 36 27.09 3.26 -6.04
CA ASN A 36 25.80 2.77 -5.53
C ASN A 36 24.92 2.11 -6.60
N GLN A 37 25.48 1.70 -7.75
CA GLN A 37 24.73 1.08 -8.85
C GLN A 37 23.93 -0.15 -8.38
N THR A 38 24.56 -1.08 -7.65
CA THR A 38 23.91 -2.29 -7.12
C THR A 38 22.73 -1.98 -6.21
N ALA A 39 22.84 -0.92 -5.41
CA ALA A 39 21.76 -0.48 -4.53
C ALA A 39 20.59 0.10 -5.34
N ALA A 40 20.87 0.90 -6.38
CA ALA A 40 19.85 1.42 -7.28
C ALA A 40 19.12 0.29 -8.04
N GLN A 41 19.86 -0.70 -8.55
CA GLN A 41 19.30 -1.88 -9.19
C GLN A 41 18.41 -2.68 -8.22
N LYS A 42 18.88 -2.87 -6.97
CA LYS A 42 18.10 -3.58 -5.94
C LYS A 42 16.80 -2.84 -5.60
N ILE A 43 16.85 -1.53 -5.42
CA ILE A 43 15.66 -0.69 -5.20
C ILE A 43 14.70 -0.82 -6.38
N LEU A 44 15.20 -0.78 -7.61
CA LEU A 44 14.37 -0.94 -8.80
C LEU A 44 13.68 -2.31 -8.83
N MET A 45 14.44 -3.37 -8.58
CA MET A 45 13.92 -4.75 -8.54
C MET A 45 12.88 -4.91 -7.42
N ASP A 46 13.17 -4.48 -6.20
CA ASP A 46 12.26 -4.63 -5.06
C ASP A 46 10.95 -3.81 -5.21
N ARG A 47 10.93 -2.80 -6.10
CA ARG A 47 9.76 -1.95 -6.35
C ARG A 47 8.99 -2.33 -7.60
N ILE A 48 9.66 -2.84 -8.64
CA ILE A 48 9.01 -3.33 -9.87
C ILE A 48 8.42 -4.72 -9.64
N LEU A 49 9.12 -5.59 -8.91
CA LEU A 49 8.71 -6.95 -8.67
C LEU A 49 7.68 -6.95 -7.53
N PRO A 50 6.38 -7.23 -7.78
CA PRO A 50 5.43 -7.40 -6.70
C PRO A 50 5.84 -8.64 -5.92
N ILE A 51 6.15 -8.50 -4.62
CA ILE A 51 6.42 -9.65 -3.74
C ILE A 51 5.23 -10.64 -3.78
N SER A 52 4.02 -10.13 -4.06
CA SER A 52 2.80 -10.93 -4.29
C SER A 52 2.88 -11.88 -5.50
N THR A 53 3.75 -11.64 -6.48
CA THR A 53 3.96 -12.56 -7.62
C THR A 53 4.96 -13.68 -7.35
N PHE A 54 5.67 -13.64 -6.23
CA PHE A 54 6.68 -14.65 -5.87
C PHE A 54 6.26 -15.55 -4.70
N ASP A 55 5.07 -15.36 -4.14
CA ASP A 55 4.53 -16.30 -3.17
C ASP A 55 4.03 -17.55 -3.91
N LYS A 56 4.94 -18.53 -4.11
CA LYS A 56 4.65 -19.82 -4.76
C LYS A 56 3.79 -20.75 -3.88
N GLY A 57 2.79 -20.22 -3.18
CA GLY A 57 2.00 -21.01 -2.22
C GLY A 57 0.67 -20.45 -1.76
N THR A 58 0.30 -19.22 -2.08
CA THR A 58 -0.99 -18.66 -1.63
C THR A 58 -1.83 -18.26 -2.84
N ASP A 59 -2.54 -19.26 -3.36
CA ASP A 59 -3.72 -19.06 -4.19
C ASP A 59 -4.61 -18.05 -3.46
N LEU A 60 -4.70 -16.82 -3.99
CA LEU A 60 -5.35 -15.66 -3.38
C LEU A 60 -6.89 -15.78 -3.42
N ARG A 61 -7.38 -16.99 -3.18
CA ARG A 61 -8.78 -17.39 -3.06
C ARG A 61 -8.96 -18.14 -1.75
N GLU A 62 -8.41 -17.64 -0.64
CA GLU A 62 -8.96 -18.00 0.66
C GLU A 62 -10.44 -17.58 0.64
N ARG A 63 -11.33 -18.58 0.63
CA ARG A 63 -12.78 -18.40 0.59
C ARG A 63 -13.19 -17.56 1.80
N ILE A 64 -13.44 -16.27 1.59
CA ILE A 64 -14.01 -15.40 2.61
C ILE A 64 -15.47 -15.82 2.80
N ASN A 65 -15.72 -16.68 3.78
CA ASN A 65 -17.07 -17.03 4.20
C ASN A 65 -17.61 -15.91 5.10
N ILE A 66 -18.46 -15.04 4.55
CA ILE A 66 -19.16 -14.01 5.33
C ILE A 66 -20.46 -14.62 5.86
N ILE A 67 -20.57 -14.77 7.19
CA ILE A 67 -21.81 -15.15 7.87
C ILE A 67 -22.49 -13.86 8.35
N ILE A 68 -23.60 -13.47 7.73
CA ILE A 68 -24.36 -12.30 8.12
C ILE A 68 -25.47 -12.72 9.09
N SER A 69 -25.32 -12.38 10.37
CA SER A 69 -26.39 -12.49 11.36
C SER A 69 -27.08 -11.14 11.48
N THR A 70 -28.25 -11.00 10.87
CA THR A 70 -29.09 -9.79 11.04
C THR A 70 -29.82 -9.88 12.38
N ILE A 71 -29.58 -8.94 13.30
CA ILE A 71 -30.41 -8.75 14.49
C ILE A 71 -31.65 -7.97 14.05
N PRO A 72 -32.88 -8.44 14.31
CA PRO A 72 -34.08 -7.65 14.00
C PRO A 72 -34.10 -6.39 14.87
N ILE A 73 -34.30 -5.25 14.21
CA ILE A 73 -34.53 -3.97 14.87
C ILE A 73 -35.86 -4.10 15.60
N LYS A 74 -35.84 -3.91 16.93
CA LYS A 74 -37.04 -3.92 17.77
C LYS A 74 -37.80 -2.62 17.48
N ASP A 75 -38.96 -2.73 16.85
CA ASP A 75 -39.86 -1.59 16.62
C ASP A 75 -40.21 -0.94 17.97
N GLU A 76 -39.75 0.30 18.16
CA GLU A 76 -40.12 1.12 19.30
C GLU A 76 -41.55 1.62 19.08
N LYS A 77 -42.47 1.18 19.95
CA LYS A 77 -43.86 1.63 19.94
C LYS A 77 -43.89 3.14 20.20
N VAL A 78 -44.20 3.92 19.18
CA VAL A 78 -44.60 5.32 19.33
C VAL A 78 -45.89 5.35 20.15
N ILE A 79 -45.78 5.88 21.35
CA ILE A 79 -46.90 6.13 22.25
C ILE A 79 -47.67 7.31 21.64
N ASN A 80 -48.85 7.08 21.09
CA ASN A 80 -49.75 8.18 20.74
C ASN A 80 -50.39 8.71 22.04
N GLU A 81 -50.04 9.93 22.42
CA GLU A 81 -50.79 10.72 23.40
C GLU A 81 -52.10 11.20 22.74
N LEU A 82 -53.23 10.89 23.38
CA LEU A 82 -54.51 11.59 23.27
C LEU A 82 -54.82 12.19 24.65
#